data_AF-A0A8J5KYQ0-F1
#
_entry.id   AF-A0A8J5KYQ0-F1
#
_cell.length_a   1.000
_cell.length_b   1.000
_cell.length_c   1.000
_cell.angle_alpha   90.00
_cell.angle_beta   90.00
_cell.angle_gamma   90.00
#
_symmetry.space_group_name_H-M   'P 1'
#
loop_
_entity.id
_entity.type
_entity.pdbx_description
1 polymer ?
#
loop_
_entity_poly.entity_id
_entity_poly.type
_entity_poly.pdbx_seq_one_letter_code
_entity_poly.pdbx_strand_id
1 'polypeptide(L)'
;MVLHWKRLARSYEWSILSGLSTKEVVEAMANFNEIQCTSSLALILAQSNPTSQSECSVEEAYTWSKDNLDKGMVYPPFPNIRKIFAHIAANVAAKAYELRLVSRYPHPKDFMKYAESFMYNFVYHPYR
;
A
#
# COMPACT_ATOMS: atom_id res chain seq x y z
N MET A 1 -0.38 26.51 10.88
CA MET A 1 -0.73 25.07 10.81
C MET A 1 0.44 24.16 11.20
N VAL A 2 1.54 24.11 10.44
CA VAL A 2 2.70 23.19 10.64
C VAL A 2 3.19 23.05 12.09
N LEU A 3 3.32 24.15 12.85
CA LEU A 3 3.77 24.12 14.26
C LEU A 3 2.89 23.28 15.20
N HIS A 4 1.59 23.13 14.90
CA HIS A 4 0.68 22.31 15.70
C HIS A 4 0.99 20.82 15.51
N TRP A 5 1.12 20.38 14.26
CA TRP A 5 1.51 19.01 13.91
C TRP A 5 2.90 18.63 14.46
N LYS A 6 3.87 19.55 14.41
CA LYS A 6 5.18 19.41 15.08
C LYS A 6 5.11 19.31 16.61
N ARG A 7 3.98 19.63 17.24
CA ARG A 7 3.74 19.41 18.69
C ARG A 7 3.00 18.09 18.93
N LEU A 8 2.02 17.75 18.08
CA LEU A 8 1.29 16.48 18.15
C LEU A 8 2.23 15.27 17.93
N ALA A 9 2.99 15.24 16.84
CA ALA A 9 3.87 14.11 16.52
C ALA A 9 4.90 13.81 17.63
N ARG A 10 5.35 14.85 18.35
CA ARG A 10 6.26 14.75 19.50
C ARG A 10 5.59 14.46 20.84
N SER A 11 4.27 14.61 20.93
CA SER A 11 3.48 14.33 22.15
C SER A 11 2.83 12.95 22.13
N TYR A 12 2.89 12.23 21.00
CA TYR A 12 2.23 10.94 20.78
C TYR A 12 3.14 9.88 20.13
N GLU A 13 4.43 10.16 19.91
CA GLU A 13 5.46 9.18 19.49
C GLU A 13 5.08 8.37 18.23
N TRP A 14 4.56 9.04 17.20
CA TRP A 14 4.01 8.39 16.00
C TRP A 14 5.09 7.73 15.11
N SER A 15 5.03 6.41 14.96
CA SER A 15 5.87 5.64 14.04
C SER A 15 5.39 5.65 12.57
N ILE A 16 4.15 6.10 12.32
CA ILE A 16 3.50 6.13 11.01
C ILE A 16 2.91 7.53 10.78
N LEU A 17 3.07 8.10 9.58
CA LEU A 17 2.50 9.39 9.20
C LEU A 17 1.72 9.31 7.89
N SER A 18 0.51 9.85 7.91
CA SER A 18 -0.33 10.11 6.74
C SER A 18 -0.80 11.56 6.75
N GLY A 19 -0.62 12.28 5.64
CA GLY A 19 -1.32 13.55 5.38
C GLY A 19 -0.59 14.87 5.64
N LEU A 20 0.69 14.91 6.06
CA LEU A 20 1.43 16.19 6.24
C LEU A 20 2.96 16.06 6.35
N SER A 21 3.61 15.53 5.30
CA SER A 21 5.07 15.33 5.23
C SER A 21 5.85 16.58 4.79
N THR A 22 5.71 17.70 5.50
CA THR A 22 6.65 18.83 5.35
C THR A 22 8.04 18.43 5.83
N LYS A 23 9.11 18.88 5.17
CA LYS A 23 10.51 18.52 5.45
C LYS A 23 10.85 18.38 6.94
N GLU A 24 10.54 19.37 7.76
CA GLU A 24 10.94 19.39 9.18
C GLU A 24 9.95 18.66 10.11
N VAL A 25 8.97 17.93 9.55
CA VAL A 25 8.22 16.84 10.20
C VAL A 25 8.89 15.49 9.88
N VAL A 26 9.36 15.29 8.65
CA VAL A 26 10.14 14.10 8.25
C VAL A 26 11.46 14.05 9.01
N GLU A 27 12.21 15.15 9.06
CA GLU A 27 13.43 15.28 9.88
C GLU A 27 13.14 15.04 11.37
N ALA A 28 11.98 15.49 11.88
CA ALA A 28 11.62 15.22 13.27
C ALA A 28 11.42 13.72 13.51
N MET A 29 10.62 13.04 12.69
CA MET A 29 10.38 11.58 12.82
C MET A 29 11.66 10.76 12.68
N ALA A 30 12.56 11.13 11.77
CA ALA A 30 13.87 10.48 11.64
C ALA A 30 14.67 10.57 12.96
N ASN A 31 14.79 11.77 13.52
CA ASN A 31 15.51 12.00 14.78
C ASN A 31 14.87 11.28 15.99
N PHE A 32 13.55 11.01 16.02
CA PHE A 32 12.95 10.20 17.09
C PHE A 32 13.24 8.70 16.93
N ASN A 33 13.20 8.19 15.70
CA ASN A 33 13.43 6.78 15.41
C ASN A 33 14.91 6.35 15.56
N GLU A 34 15.86 7.29 15.63
CA GLU A 34 17.25 7.01 16.05
C GLU A 34 17.41 6.92 17.58
N ILE A 35 16.55 7.57 18.36
CA ILE A 35 16.68 7.70 19.82
C ILE A 35 15.94 6.57 20.56
N GLN A 36 14.82 6.10 20.03
CA GLN A 36 14.07 4.96 20.59
C GLN A 36 14.29 3.72 19.72
N CYS A 37 14.66 2.59 20.33
CA CYS A 37 15.01 1.32 19.68
C CYS A 37 13.78 0.58 19.09
N THR A 38 13.07 1.25 18.19
CA THR A 38 11.95 0.77 17.40
C THR A 38 12.43 0.52 15.98
N SER A 39 11.79 -0.35 15.20
CA SER A 39 12.25 -0.72 13.85
C SER A 39 12.54 0.51 12.98
N SER A 40 13.77 0.62 12.47
CA SER A 40 14.38 1.83 11.89
C SER A 40 13.85 2.19 10.49
N LEU A 41 12.53 2.32 10.37
CA LEU A 41 11.80 2.55 9.12
C LEU A 41 10.52 3.34 9.45
N ALA A 42 10.59 4.67 9.34
CA ALA A 42 9.41 5.53 9.45
C ALA A 42 8.51 5.30 8.22
N LEU A 43 7.26 4.87 8.41
CA LEU A 43 6.34 4.66 7.30
C LEU A 43 5.58 5.96 6.99
N ILE A 44 6.01 6.64 5.92
CA ILE A 44 5.38 7.85 5.39
C ILE A 44 4.45 7.44 4.24
N LEU A 45 3.17 7.79 4.32
CA LEU A 45 2.16 7.48 3.31
C LEU A 45 1.53 8.77 2.78
N ALA A 46 2.07 9.26 1.65
CA ALA A 46 1.44 10.30 0.84
C ALA A 46 0.35 9.65 -0.03
N GLN A 47 -0.92 9.79 0.39
CA GLN A 47 -2.07 9.14 -0.28
C GLN A 47 -2.98 10.14 -1.00
N SER A 48 -2.73 11.44 -0.87
CA SER A 48 -3.55 12.48 -1.50
C SER A 48 -3.34 12.51 -3.02
N ASN A 49 -4.44 12.56 -3.76
CA ASN A 49 -4.47 12.48 -5.22
C ASN A 49 -5.40 13.57 -5.79
N PRO A 50 -5.08 14.19 -6.95
CA PRO A 50 -3.94 13.94 -7.83
C PRO A 50 -2.61 14.48 -7.28
N THR A 51 -1.50 14.28 -8.00
CA THR A 51 -0.13 14.62 -7.58
C THR A 51 0.09 16.09 -7.19
N SER A 52 -0.75 17.03 -7.63
CA SER A 52 -0.72 18.42 -7.14
C SER A 52 -1.20 18.58 -5.68
N GLN A 53 -1.67 17.51 -5.06
CA GLN A 53 -2.12 17.43 -3.66
C GLN A 53 -1.31 16.40 -2.84
N SER A 54 -0.41 15.61 -3.46
CA SER A 54 0.37 14.60 -2.75
C SER A 54 1.40 15.23 -1.82
N GLU A 55 1.58 14.62 -0.65
CA GLU A 55 2.20 15.25 0.52
C GLU A 55 3.75 15.28 0.50
N CYS A 56 4.40 14.65 -0.49
CA CYS A 56 5.86 14.61 -0.66
C CYS A 56 6.20 14.24 -2.13
N SER A 57 7.37 14.63 -2.66
CA SER A 57 7.88 14.07 -3.92
C SER A 57 8.48 12.69 -3.69
N VAL A 58 8.25 11.76 -4.61
CA VAL A 58 8.79 10.38 -4.52
C VAL A 58 10.32 10.39 -4.44
N GLU A 59 10.96 11.39 -5.05
CA GLU A 59 12.42 11.60 -5.09
C GLU A 59 13.03 11.79 -3.69
N GLU A 60 12.31 12.41 -2.76
CA GLU A 60 12.80 12.65 -1.39
C GLU A 60 12.73 11.39 -0.51
N ALA A 61 11.80 10.47 -0.83
CA ALA A 61 11.54 9.26 -0.06
C ALA A 61 12.49 8.08 -0.36
N TYR A 62 13.18 8.07 -1.52
CA TYR A 62 13.97 6.92 -1.97
C TYR A 62 15.28 6.66 -1.19
N THR A 63 15.69 7.55 -0.28
CA THR A 63 17.04 7.54 0.31
C THR A 63 17.31 6.39 1.30
N TRP A 64 16.28 5.69 1.82
CA TRP A 64 16.43 4.82 3.02
C TRP A 64 15.59 3.52 3.03
N SER A 65 16.17 2.32 2.77
CA SER A 65 15.92 0.98 3.42
C SER A 65 16.45 -0.22 2.57
N LYS A 66 16.01 -1.49 2.78
CA LYS A 66 16.42 -2.79 2.13
C LYS A 66 15.30 -3.86 2.21
N ASP A 67 14.86 -4.71 1.25
CA ASP A 67 15.41 -5.36 0.02
C ASP A 67 14.71 -5.02 -1.35
N ASN A 68 13.40 -4.76 -1.31
CA ASN A 68 12.66 -3.97 -2.30
C ASN A 68 12.24 -2.63 -1.68
N LEU A 69 12.16 -2.62 -0.35
CA LEU A 69 12.55 -1.51 0.50
C LEU A 69 13.98 -0.97 0.15
N ASP A 70 14.90 -1.75 -0.43
CA ASP A 70 16.19 -1.25 -1.01
C ASP A 70 15.98 -0.25 -2.16
N LYS A 71 14.75 -0.23 -2.68
CA LYS A 71 14.27 0.61 -3.77
C LYS A 71 13.06 1.44 -3.29
N GLY A 72 12.86 1.59 -1.97
CA GLY A 72 11.74 2.30 -1.35
C GLY A 72 10.35 1.70 -1.59
N MET A 73 10.22 0.50 -2.16
CA MET A 73 8.94 -0.03 -2.64
C MET A 73 8.14 -0.72 -1.51
N VAL A 74 7.17 0.01 -0.95
CA VAL A 74 6.16 -0.54 -0.02
C VAL A 74 5.16 -1.46 -0.74
N TYR A 75 4.89 -1.21 -2.03
CA TYR A 75 3.97 -1.99 -2.86
C TYR A 75 4.71 -2.85 -3.90
N PRO A 76 4.17 -4.04 -4.25
CA PRO A 76 4.75 -4.88 -5.30
C PRO A 76 4.67 -4.21 -6.69
N PRO A 77 5.62 -4.51 -7.60
CA PRO A 77 5.78 -3.76 -8.84
C PRO A 77 4.63 -3.98 -9.84
N PHE A 78 4.18 -2.88 -10.45
CA PHE A 78 2.99 -2.80 -11.30
C PHE A 78 2.90 -3.81 -12.46
N PRO A 79 3.97 -4.27 -13.14
CA PRO A 79 3.86 -5.29 -14.18
C PRO A 79 3.18 -6.60 -13.73
N ASN A 80 3.18 -6.92 -12.43
CA ASN A 80 2.50 -8.10 -11.88
C ASN A 80 1.05 -7.82 -11.40
N ILE A 81 0.51 -6.61 -11.60
CA ILE A 81 -0.77 -6.17 -10.99
C ILE A 81 -1.95 -7.12 -11.26
N ARG A 82 -2.03 -7.74 -12.45
CA ARG A 82 -3.08 -8.73 -12.75
C ARG A 82 -2.98 -9.98 -11.87
N LYS A 83 -1.78 -10.50 -11.61
CA LYS A 83 -1.55 -11.66 -10.73
C LYS A 83 -1.87 -11.30 -9.28
N ILE A 84 -1.47 -10.11 -8.85
CA ILE A 84 -1.75 -9.58 -7.50
C ILE A 84 -3.26 -9.47 -7.28
N PHE A 85 -4.01 -8.93 -8.23
CA PHE A 85 -5.48 -8.90 -8.17
C PHE A 85 -6.10 -10.30 -8.14
N ALA A 86 -5.60 -11.26 -8.92
CA ALA A 86 -6.08 -12.65 -8.88
C ALA A 86 -5.90 -13.28 -7.49
N HIS A 87 -4.73 -13.11 -6.85
CA HIS A 87 -4.48 -13.58 -5.48
C HIS A 87 -5.39 -12.90 -4.44
N ILE A 88 -5.57 -11.58 -4.53
CA ILE A 88 -6.45 -10.83 -3.61
C ILE A 88 -7.91 -11.32 -3.78
N ALA A 89 -8.39 -11.43 -5.01
CA ALA A 89 -9.75 -11.88 -5.30
C ALA A 89 -9.98 -13.34 -4.86
N ALA A 90 -9.00 -14.22 -5.05
CA ALA A 90 -9.06 -15.61 -4.59
C ALA A 90 -9.15 -15.70 -3.05
N ASN A 91 -8.34 -14.92 -2.33
CA ASN A 91 -8.36 -14.90 -0.87
C ASN A 91 -9.65 -14.31 -0.30
N VAL A 92 -10.15 -13.21 -0.87
CA VAL A 92 -11.43 -12.59 -0.50
C VAL A 92 -12.59 -13.54 -0.79
N ALA A 93 -12.60 -14.21 -1.95
CA ALA A 93 -13.60 -15.21 -2.27
C ALA A 93 -13.59 -16.39 -1.28
N ALA A 94 -12.42 -16.97 -1.01
CA ALA A 94 -12.28 -18.07 -0.06
C ALA A 94 -12.83 -17.70 1.33
N LYS A 95 -12.49 -16.50 1.84
CA LYS A 95 -13.00 -16.03 3.14
C LYS A 95 -14.50 -15.74 3.11
N ALA A 96 -15.05 -15.22 2.02
CA ALA A 96 -16.49 -15.00 1.88
C ALA A 96 -17.29 -16.31 1.83
N TYR A 97 -16.74 -17.36 1.21
CA TYR A 97 -17.34 -18.71 1.25
C TYR A 97 -17.23 -19.35 2.64
N GLU A 98 -16.09 -19.21 3.33
CA GLU A 98 -15.89 -19.69 4.71
C GLU A 98 -16.93 -19.06 5.67
N LEU A 99 -17.11 -17.74 5.59
CA LEU A 99 -18.09 -16.97 6.37
C LEU A 99 -19.54 -17.14 5.88
N ARG A 100 -19.80 -17.97 4.86
CA ARG A 100 -21.12 -18.23 4.24
C ARG A 100 -21.84 -16.97 3.73
N LEU A 101 -21.08 -15.93 3.37
CA LEU A 101 -21.60 -14.67 2.83
C LEU A 101 -21.91 -14.73 1.32
N VAL A 102 -21.54 -15.83 0.65
CA VAL A 102 -21.67 -16.00 -0.80
C VAL A 102 -22.95 -16.75 -1.18
N SER A 103 -23.75 -16.14 -2.06
CA SER A 103 -24.97 -16.71 -2.64
C SER A 103 -24.73 -17.60 -3.87
N ARG A 104 -23.52 -17.58 -4.44
CA ARG A 104 -23.16 -18.30 -5.67
C ARG A 104 -22.59 -19.69 -5.38
N TYR A 105 -23.20 -20.71 -5.96
CA TYR A 105 -22.81 -22.12 -5.83
C TYR A 105 -22.64 -22.76 -7.22
N PRO A 106 -21.93 -23.90 -7.37
CA PRO A 106 -21.21 -24.67 -6.35
C PRO A 106 -19.95 -23.96 -5.83
N HIS A 107 -19.40 -24.47 -4.71
CA HIS A 107 -18.13 -23.99 -4.15
C HIS A 107 -16.97 -24.28 -5.12
N PRO A 108 -16.16 -23.28 -5.53
CA PRO A 108 -15.01 -23.48 -6.42
C PRO A 108 -13.96 -24.42 -5.79
N LYS A 109 -13.41 -25.35 -6.59
CA LYS A 109 -12.30 -26.21 -6.16
C LYS A 109 -10.93 -25.51 -6.18
N ASP A 110 -10.82 -24.41 -6.93
CA ASP A 110 -9.60 -23.66 -7.15
C ASP A 110 -9.97 -22.17 -7.26
N PHE A 111 -9.72 -21.40 -6.20
CA PHE A 111 -10.06 -19.98 -6.15
C PHE A 111 -9.18 -19.11 -7.06
N MET A 112 -7.96 -19.56 -7.40
CA MET A 112 -7.07 -18.82 -8.29
C MET A 112 -7.58 -18.87 -9.72
N LYS A 113 -7.79 -20.08 -10.28
CA LYS A 113 -8.36 -20.23 -11.63
C LYS A 113 -9.76 -19.61 -11.73
N TYR A 114 -10.55 -19.68 -10.65
CA TYR A 114 -11.85 -19.03 -10.59
C TYR A 114 -11.71 -17.50 -10.69
N ALA A 115 -10.84 -16.87 -9.90
CA ALA A 115 -10.58 -15.43 -9.98
C ALA A 115 -10.02 -15.01 -11.35
N GLU A 116 -9.07 -15.75 -11.91
CA GLU A 116 -8.50 -15.53 -13.24
C GLU A 116 -9.57 -15.56 -14.34
N SER A 117 -10.56 -16.44 -14.24
CA SER A 117 -11.65 -16.57 -15.23
C SER A 117 -12.59 -15.36 -15.32
N PHE A 118 -12.61 -14.47 -14.32
CA PHE A 118 -13.37 -13.21 -14.36
C PHE A 118 -12.54 -12.01 -14.83
N MET A 119 -11.24 -12.19 -15.11
CA MET A 119 -10.40 -11.09 -15.55
C MET A 119 -10.60 -10.80 -17.04
N TYR A 120 -11.00 -9.56 -17.37
CA TYR A 120 -11.20 -9.12 -18.75
C TYR A 120 -9.98 -9.41 -19.64
N ASN A 121 -10.24 -10.01 -20.81
CA ASN A 121 -9.25 -10.24 -21.85
C ASN A 121 -9.37 -9.15 -22.92
N PHE A 122 -8.26 -8.44 -23.18
CA PHE A 122 -8.18 -7.34 -24.13
C PHE A 122 -7.93 -7.81 -25.58
N VAL A 123 -7.74 -9.11 -25.81
CA VAL A 123 -7.63 -9.67 -27.16
C VAL A 123 -8.98 -9.59 -27.86
N TYR A 124 -9.01 -8.84 -28.97
CA TYR A 124 -10.18 -8.76 -29.84
C TYR A 124 -10.65 -10.15 -30.27
N HIS A 125 -11.95 -10.39 -30.17
CA HIS A 125 -12.55 -11.63 -30.63
C HIS A 125 -12.65 -11.58 -32.16
N PRO A 126 -12.41 -12.69 -32.87
CA PRO A 126 -12.44 -12.70 -34.33
C PRO A 126 -13.86 -12.43 -34.83
N TYR A 127 -14.02 -11.41 -35.67
CA TYR A 127 -15.28 -11.10 -36.34
C TYR A 127 -15.60 -12.21 -37.36
N ARG A 128 -16.64 -13.00 -37.06
CA ARG A 128 -17.26 -14.04 -37.91
C ARG A 128 -18.76 -14.02 -37.66
#